data_AF-A0A1Y2USH7-F1
#
_entry.id   AF-A0A1Y2USH7-F1
#
_cell.length_a   1.000
_cell.length_b   1.000
_cell.length_c   1.000
_cell.angle_alpha   90.00
_cell.angle_beta   90.00
_cell.angle_gamma   90.00
#
_symmetry.space_group_name_H-M   'P 1'
#
loop_
_entity.id
_entity.type
_entity.pdbx_description
1 polymer ?
#
loop_
_entity_poly.entity_id
_entity_poly.type
_entity_poly.pdbx_seq_one_letter_code
_entity_poly.pdbx_strand_id
1 'polypeptide(L)'
;MASQARFDFTFLPDLRDMHPRSADAQSGFLEYQLPSRHSLRLGPLSRGDLNGIDVFVCLVRHLYNHLPIKWRDDAEIRQEDMKNPVLRFSWSDFGRSENCVRAQDSIREDIVHLLRGDFGVANFSFLGLAECPLMHQTLFKREPFQLYDPNPISQKIVARGPGEDQEADKIWDAEDGRKEPAEMAKRSLIVWHGQKELGAFISDKFGVFENSQTSMRYYFYSGRPAFIRVHYHAPAANAPNFTHLREILIDGKGLYPREGTTSTFDIANKEQKMARYVLIAVIRLGEASIGEDPDLIRRYTLDGKEVITPRDFRYSDDSWRLGEPGRQYMLFYCDAPDTLPAGIRLPEVLRMPKDFEERIRNASAVVKMAAAREAAREAGQEGPSGSSNQRSSFGNLGQHEVTRRG
;
A
#
# COMPACT_ATOMS: atom_id res chain seq x y z
N MET A 1 16.53 22.37 -6.78
CA MET A 1 16.91 21.69 -5.53
C MET A 1 15.89 22.10 -4.49
N ALA A 2 15.08 21.17 -4.01
CA ALA A 2 14.08 21.42 -2.97
C ALA A 2 14.76 22.01 -1.72
N SER A 3 14.16 23.04 -1.14
CA SER A 3 14.56 23.53 0.18
C SER A 3 14.40 22.35 1.14
N GLN A 4 15.47 21.87 1.77
CA GLN A 4 15.34 20.88 2.85
C GLN A 4 14.72 21.59 4.06
N ALA A 5 13.42 21.85 4.00
CA ALA A 5 12.64 22.20 5.17
C ALA A 5 12.91 21.13 6.23
N ARG A 6 13.48 21.56 7.36
CA ARG A 6 13.85 20.65 8.43
C ARG A 6 12.59 20.37 9.26
N PHE A 7 11.87 19.32 8.91
CA PHE A 7 10.72 18.84 9.67
C PHE A 7 11.15 18.39 11.07
N ASP A 8 10.46 18.87 12.11
CA ASP A 8 10.71 18.49 13.50
C ASP A 8 9.76 17.37 13.96
N PHE A 9 10.27 16.13 13.92
CA PHE A 9 9.56 14.93 14.39
C PHE A 9 9.91 14.55 15.83
N THR A 10 10.48 15.45 16.64
CA THR A 10 10.96 15.14 18.01
C THR A 10 9.88 14.50 18.89
N PHE A 11 8.62 14.93 18.77
CA PHE A 11 7.47 14.39 19.52
C PHE A 11 6.61 13.41 18.72
N LEU A 12 7.12 12.93 17.59
CA LEU A 12 6.47 12.02 16.66
C LEU A 12 7.44 10.91 16.23
N PRO A 13 7.92 10.10 17.20
CA PRO A 13 8.89 9.04 16.93
C PRO A 13 8.35 8.05 15.88
N ASP A 14 9.26 7.49 15.09
CA ASP A 14 8.93 6.49 14.07
C ASP A 14 8.61 5.15 14.75
N LEU A 15 7.48 4.54 14.40
CA LEU A 15 7.03 3.28 14.97
C LEU A 15 8.02 2.12 14.72
N ARG A 16 8.80 2.18 13.64
CA ARG A 16 9.83 1.17 13.34
C ARG A 16 11.02 1.29 14.29
N ASP A 17 11.34 2.51 14.75
CA ASP A 17 12.35 2.73 15.79
C ASP A 17 11.86 2.32 17.18
N MET A 18 10.58 2.58 17.47
CA MET A 18 9.99 2.21 18.75
C MET A 18 9.80 0.69 18.90
N HIS A 19 9.54 0.00 17.78
CA HIS A 19 9.18 -1.41 17.76
C HIS A 19 9.97 -2.18 16.68
N PRO A 20 11.31 -2.18 16.69
CA PRO A 20 12.13 -2.70 15.60
C PRO A 20 12.00 -4.22 15.39
N ARG A 21 11.43 -4.95 16.36
CA ARG A 21 11.31 -6.42 16.33
C ARG A 21 9.88 -6.92 16.38
N SER A 22 8.90 -6.01 16.47
CA SER A 22 7.51 -6.34 16.70
C SER A 22 6.62 -5.84 15.57
N ALA A 23 6.60 -6.61 14.47
CA ALA A 23 5.74 -6.34 13.32
C ALA A 23 4.25 -6.24 13.71
N ASP A 24 3.81 -7.01 14.71
CA ASP A 24 2.44 -6.99 15.22
C ASP A 24 2.15 -5.68 15.97
N ALA A 25 3.09 -5.19 16.79
CA ALA A 25 2.92 -3.91 17.48
C ALA A 25 2.85 -2.76 16.46
N GLN A 26 3.76 -2.72 15.49
CA GLN A 26 3.73 -1.75 14.39
C GLN A 26 2.38 -1.76 13.67
N SER A 27 1.89 -2.96 13.30
CA SER A 27 0.61 -3.17 12.62
C SER A 27 -0.57 -2.65 13.45
N GLY A 28 -0.61 -2.96 14.75
CA GLY A 28 -1.61 -2.44 15.66
C GLY A 28 -1.60 -0.91 15.78
N PHE A 29 -0.42 -0.30 15.85
CA PHE A 29 -0.32 1.16 15.86
C PHE A 29 -0.79 1.77 14.54
N LEU A 30 -0.34 1.25 13.40
CA LEU A 30 -0.76 1.71 12.07
C LEU A 30 -2.30 1.67 11.92
N GLU A 31 -2.93 0.59 12.37
CA GLU A 31 -4.37 0.38 12.23
C GLU A 31 -5.22 1.28 13.16
N TYR A 32 -4.83 1.40 14.43
CA TYR A 32 -5.70 1.99 15.47
C TYR A 32 -5.35 3.41 15.90
N GLN A 33 -4.12 3.86 15.69
CA GLN A 33 -3.76 5.25 15.93
C GLN A 33 -3.95 6.08 14.66
N LEU A 34 -4.88 7.03 14.72
CA LEU A 34 -5.17 7.95 13.63
C LEU A 34 -4.76 9.39 14.00
N PRO A 35 -4.53 10.25 12.99
CA PRO A 35 -4.18 11.64 13.23
C PRO A 35 -5.21 12.34 14.11
N SER A 36 -4.72 13.13 15.07
CA SER A 36 -5.57 13.93 15.96
C SER A 36 -6.26 15.06 15.19
N ARG A 37 -7.41 15.51 15.67
CA ARG A 37 -8.10 16.65 15.04
C ARG A 37 -7.22 17.90 15.08
N HIS A 38 -6.96 18.48 13.91
CA HIS A 38 -6.18 19.72 13.79
C HIS A 38 -6.73 20.82 14.70
N SER A 39 -5.89 21.35 15.58
CA SER A 39 -6.29 22.43 16.48
C SER A 39 -6.22 23.75 15.71
N LEU A 40 -7.39 24.25 15.29
CA LEU A 40 -7.59 25.48 14.50
C LEU A 40 -7.00 26.78 15.07
N ARG A 41 -6.24 26.75 16.17
CA ARG A 41 -5.87 27.95 16.91
C ARG A 41 -4.78 28.79 16.23
N LEU A 42 -4.14 28.34 15.16
CA LEU A 42 -2.84 28.89 14.75
C LEU A 42 -2.69 29.43 13.32
N GLY A 43 -3.68 29.39 12.42
CA GLY A 43 -3.43 29.90 11.07
C GLY A 43 -4.61 30.17 10.14
N PRO A 44 -4.34 30.83 8.99
CA PRO A 44 -5.32 31.18 7.97
C PRO A 44 -5.75 29.99 7.08
N LEU A 45 -5.15 28.81 7.24
CA LEU A 45 -5.55 27.61 6.53
C LEU A 45 -6.92 27.17 7.05
N SER A 46 -7.88 27.01 6.13
CA SER A 46 -9.23 26.64 6.49
C SER A 46 -9.27 25.17 6.94
N ARG A 47 -10.25 24.81 7.76
CA ARG A 47 -10.47 23.41 8.20
C ARG A 47 -10.59 22.42 7.04
N GLY A 48 -11.05 22.88 5.87
CA GLY A 48 -11.18 22.06 4.67
C GLY A 48 -9.84 21.72 4.02
N ASP A 49 -8.82 22.55 4.19
CA ASP A 49 -7.54 22.41 3.49
C ASP A 49 -6.64 21.29 4.03
N LEU A 50 -6.93 20.72 5.22
CA LEU A 50 -6.07 19.70 5.83
C LEU A 50 -6.72 18.31 5.94
N ASN A 51 -8.03 18.21 5.69
CA ASN A 51 -8.75 16.95 5.81
C ASN A 51 -8.18 15.87 4.86
N GLY A 52 -7.87 16.23 3.60
CA GLY A 52 -7.28 15.28 2.67
C GLY A 52 -5.94 14.71 3.13
N ILE A 53 -5.13 15.47 3.89
CA ILE A 53 -3.88 14.98 4.48
C ILE A 53 -4.17 13.92 5.55
N ASP A 54 -5.10 14.16 6.46
CA ASP A 54 -5.48 13.20 7.50
C ASP A 54 -6.05 11.90 6.91
N VAL A 55 -6.89 12.04 5.88
CA VAL A 55 -7.46 10.91 5.12
C VAL A 55 -6.37 10.13 4.40
N PHE A 56 -5.43 10.83 3.75
CA PHE A 56 -4.31 10.20 3.04
C PHE A 56 -3.37 9.47 4.00
N VAL A 57 -3.02 10.06 5.14
CA VAL A 57 -2.22 9.43 6.19
C VAL A 57 -2.92 8.19 6.75
N CYS A 58 -4.24 8.28 7.02
CA CYS A 58 -5.05 7.14 7.46
C CYS A 58 -4.99 5.99 6.44
N LEU A 59 -5.13 6.29 5.14
CA LEU A 59 -4.98 5.29 4.09
C LEU A 59 -3.56 4.70 4.06
N VAL A 60 -2.52 5.52 4.05
CA VAL A 60 -1.13 5.05 3.92
C VAL A 60 -0.79 4.09 5.06
N ARG A 61 -1.23 4.40 6.29
CA ARG A 61 -1.11 3.48 7.43
C ARG A 61 -1.83 2.17 7.22
N HIS A 62 -3.05 2.22 6.67
CA HIS A 62 -3.82 1.03 6.30
C HIS A 62 -3.11 0.18 5.24
N LEU A 63 -2.52 0.82 4.22
CA LEU A 63 -1.73 0.13 3.19
C LEU A 63 -0.49 -0.55 3.79
N TYR A 64 0.26 0.13 4.67
CA TYR A 64 1.41 -0.48 5.36
C TYR A 64 1.03 -1.66 6.26
N ASN A 65 -0.19 -1.66 6.82
CA ASN A 65 -0.72 -2.78 7.59
C ASN A 65 -0.92 -4.04 6.71
N HIS A 66 -1.27 -3.84 5.43
CA HIS A 66 -1.49 -4.90 4.45
C HIS A 66 -0.25 -5.26 3.62
N LEU A 67 0.82 -4.46 3.69
CA LEU A 67 2.07 -4.77 3.01
C LEU A 67 2.81 -5.94 3.67
N PRO A 68 3.36 -6.88 2.88
CA PRO A 68 4.34 -7.83 3.37
C PRO A 68 5.52 -7.12 4.05
N ILE A 69 6.08 -7.72 5.12
CA ILE A 69 7.16 -7.12 5.93
C ILE A 69 8.33 -6.63 5.07
N LYS A 70 8.74 -7.40 4.06
CA LYS A 70 9.83 -7.04 3.13
C LYS A 70 9.63 -5.69 2.42
N TRP A 71 8.38 -5.24 2.27
CA TRP A 71 8.03 -3.99 1.60
C TRP A 71 7.85 -2.79 2.55
N ARG A 72 8.03 -3.00 3.86
CA ARG A 72 7.90 -1.94 4.87
C ARG A 72 9.09 -1.82 5.83
N ASP A 73 9.88 -2.88 5.97
CA ASP A 73 11.05 -2.94 6.87
C ASP A 73 12.39 -3.07 6.12
N ASP A 74 12.39 -2.87 4.79
CA ASP A 74 13.62 -2.77 4.02
C ASP A 74 14.33 -1.43 4.27
N ALA A 75 15.66 -1.45 4.36
CA ALA A 75 16.46 -0.29 4.72
C ALA A 75 16.39 0.84 3.66
N GLU A 76 16.33 0.49 2.37
CA GLU A 76 16.21 1.46 1.29
C GLU A 76 14.82 2.10 1.28
N ILE A 77 13.78 1.28 1.43
CA ILE A 77 12.39 1.75 1.56
C ILE A 77 12.26 2.70 2.73
N ARG A 78 12.83 2.35 3.88
CA ARG A 78 12.81 3.19 5.08
C ARG A 78 13.54 4.51 4.85
N GLN A 79 14.71 4.49 4.23
CA GLN A 79 15.45 5.72 3.92
C GLN A 79 14.66 6.63 2.98
N GLU A 80 13.93 6.05 2.03
CA GLU A 80 13.04 6.80 1.14
C GLU A 80 11.85 7.39 1.89
N ASP A 81 11.18 6.61 2.73
CA ASP A 81 10.07 7.10 3.57
C ASP A 81 10.52 8.29 4.44
N MET A 82 11.75 8.25 4.96
CA MET A 82 12.30 9.35 5.77
C MET A 82 12.54 10.65 4.98
N LYS A 83 12.69 10.56 3.66
CA LYS A 83 12.81 11.74 2.76
C LYS A 83 11.45 12.32 2.37
N ASN A 84 10.37 11.54 2.51
CA ASN A 84 9.01 11.98 2.25
C ASN A 84 8.28 12.29 3.56
N PRO A 85 8.05 13.56 3.91
CA PRO A 85 7.46 13.91 5.21
C PRO A 85 6.06 13.35 5.41
N VAL A 86 5.28 13.11 4.35
CA VAL A 86 3.95 12.49 4.45
C VAL A 86 4.06 11.01 4.83
N LEU A 87 5.01 10.28 4.24
CA LEU A 87 5.24 8.86 4.57
C LEU A 87 5.86 8.72 5.96
N ARG A 88 6.84 9.57 6.30
CA ARG A 88 7.41 9.63 7.65
C ARG A 88 6.34 9.93 8.70
N PHE A 89 5.46 10.90 8.45
CA PHE A 89 4.34 11.20 9.34
C PHE A 89 3.36 10.04 9.45
N SER A 90 3.14 9.29 8.37
CA SER A 90 2.34 8.07 8.40
C SER A 90 2.95 6.97 9.27
N TRP A 91 4.28 6.95 9.45
CA TRP A 91 4.97 6.04 10.36
C TRP A 91 5.13 6.54 11.80
N SER A 92 4.68 7.76 12.11
CA SER A 92 4.82 8.32 13.46
C SER A 92 3.86 7.68 14.47
N ASP A 93 4.27 7.65 15.75
CA ASP A 93 3.38 7.40 16.89
C ASP A 93 2.46 8.61 17.12
N PHE A 94 1.15 8.40 16.96
CA PHE A 94 0.15 9.41 17.25
C PHE A 94 -0.32 9.31 18.69
N GLY A 95 0.63 9.57 19.59
CA GLY A 95 0.37 9.77 21.01
C GLY A 95 -0.70 10.84 21.27
N ARG A 96 -1.27 10.82 22.47
CA ARG A 96 -2.34 11.75 22.89
C ARG A 96 -1.83 12.86 23.82
N SER A 97 -0.52 12.98 24.02
CA SER A 97 0.04 14.07 24.80
C SER A 97 -0.13 15.39 24.06
N GLU A 98 -0.20 16.50 24.79
CA GLU A 98 -0.35 17.84 24.19
C GLU A 98 0.79 18.17 23.22
N ASN A 99 2.03 17.81 23.58
CA ASN A 99 3.19 17.99 22.70
C ASN A 99 3.08 17.19 21.41
N CYS A 100 2.56 15.96 21.48
CA CYS A 100 2.35 15.14 20.28
C CYS A 100 1.28 15.76 19.37
N VAL A 101 0.15 16.20 19.92
CA VAL A 101 -0.91 16.87 19.14
C VAL A 101 -0.39 18.14 18.46
N ARG A 102 0.34 18.99 19.19
CA ARG A 102 0.96 20.20 18.62
C ARG A 102 1.97 19.87 17.53
N ALA A 103 2.76 18.82 17.71
CA ALA A 103 3.71 18.37 16.69
C ALA A 103 2.99 17.86 15.43
N GLN A 104 1.86 17.16 15.56
CA GLN A 104 1.05 16.75 14.42
C GLN A 104 0.52 17.97 13.65
N ASP A 105 0.07 19.02 14.34
CA ASP A 105 -0.39 20.26 13.70
C ASP A 105 0.75 20.95 12.94
N SER A 106 1.91 21.13 13.59
CA SER A 106 3.10 21.73 12.96
C SER A 106 3.55 20.96 11.71
N ILE A 107 3.62 19.62 11.79
CA ILE A 107 4.05 18.80 10.65
C ILE A 107 3.06 18.89 9.47
N ARG A 108 1.75 19.00 9.73
CA ARG A 108 0.77 19.21 8.65
C ARG A 108 0.96 20.53 7.94
N GLU A 109 1.20 21.61 8.69
CA GLU A 109 1.48 22.93 8.12
C GLU A 109 2.76 22.90 7.28
N ASP A 110 3.82 22.26 7.78
CA ASP A 110 5.08 22.09 7.04
C ASP A 110 4.89 21.27 5.76
N ILE A 111 4.09 20.20 5.81
CA ILE A 111 3.74 19.38 4.64
C ILE A 111 3.00 20.24 3.60
N VAL A 112 2.03 21.05 4.03
CA VAL A 112 1.30 21.97 3.14
C VAL A 112 2.24 22.95 2.47
N HIS A 113 3.17 23.55 3.22
CA HIS A 113 4.15 24.48 2.69
C HIS A 113 5.06 23.82 1.66
N LEU A 114 5.57 22.61 1.96
CA LEU A 114 6.39 21.83 1.03
C LEU A 114 5.60 21.51 -0.25
N LEU A 115 4.40 20.96 -0.13
CA LEU A 115 3.62 20.51 -1.28
C LEU A 115 3.22 21.66 -2.19
N ARG A 116 2.86 22.82 -1.63
CA ARG A 116 2.54 24.01 -2.40
C ARG A 116 3.78 24.62 -3.07
N GLY A 117 4.89 24.73 -2.33
CA GLY A 117 6.12 25.37 -2.81
C GLY A 117 6.88 24.52 -3.83
N ASP A 118 7.24 23.30 -3.44
CA ASP A 118 8.18 22.46 -4.19
C ASP A 118 7.49 21.55 -5.21
N PHE A 119 6.20 21.25 -5.01
CA PHE A 119 5.45 20.32 -5.84
C PHE A 119 4.24 20.95 -6.55
N GLY A 120 3.96 22.23 -6.33
CA GLY A 120 2.89 22.97 -7.02
C GLY A 120 1.48 22.44 -6.74
N VAL A 121 1.26 21.78 -5.61
CA VAL A 121 -0.05 21.23 -5.24
C VAL A 121 -1.01 22.37 -4.89
N ALA A 122 -2.03 22.56 -5.73
CA ALA A 122 -2.98 23.67 -5.60
C ALA A 122 -4.05 23.43 -4.53
N ASN A 123 -4.52 22.20 -4.38
CA ASN A 123 -5.46 21.77 -3.34
C ASN A 123 -4.93 20.53 -2.63
N PHE A 124 -5.27 20.39 -1.36
CA PHE A 124 -4.84 19.25 -0.55
C PHE A 124 -5.98 18.24 -0.37
N SER A 125 -6.80 18.07 -1.42
CA SER A 125 -7.74 16.94 -1.49
C SER A 125 -6.96 15.63 -1.49
N PHE A 126 -7.61 14.54 -1.08
CA PHE A 126 -7.02 13.21 -1.12
C PHE A 126 -6.44 12.88 -2.50
N LEU A 127 -7.19 13.16 -3.57
CA LEU A 127 -6.75 12.87 -4.94
C LEU A 127 -5.55 13.75 -5.33
N GLY A 128 -5.56 15.03 -4.98
CA GLY A 128 -4.45 15.94 -5.23
C GLY A 128 -3.15 15.48 -4.55
N LEU A 129 -3.25 14.92 -3.35
CA LEU A 129 -2.13 14.33 -2.62
C LEU A 129 -1.67 13.00 -3.24
N ALA A 130 -2.60 12.10 -3.55
CA ALA A 130 -2.29 10.79 -4.12
C ALA A 130 -1.61 10.89 -5.49
N GLU A 131 -2.00 11.87 -6.31
CA GLU A 131 -1.48 12.02 -7.67
C GLU A 131 -0.41 13.12 -7.79
N CYS A 132 0.11 13.65 -6.67
CA CYS A 132 1.21 14.61 -6.71
C CYS A 132 2.55 13.94 -7.11
N PRO A 133 3.51 14.70 -7.66
CA PRO A 133 4.82 14.14 -8.04
C PRO A 133 5.57 13.47 -6.88
N LEU A 134 5.46 14.00 -5.66
CA LEU A 134 6.11 13.43 -4.47
C LEU A 134 5.67 11.98 -4.23
N MET A 135 4.38 11.67 -4.34
CA MET A 135 3.86 10.31 -4.14
C MET A 135 4.24 9.36 -5.29
N HIS A 136 4.20 9.84 -6.53
CA HIS A 136 4.66 9.07 -7.68
C HIS A 136 6.14 8.71 -7.61
N GLN A 137 6.97 9.60 -7.06
CA GLN A 137 8.41 9.39 -6.95
C GLN A 137 8.83 8.59 -5.72
N THR A 138 7.89 8.26 -4.83
CA THR A 138 8.18 7.57 -3.56
C THR A 138 7.28 6.35 -3.35
N LEU A 139 6.10 6.52 -2.76
CA LEU A 139 5.21 5.40 -2.41
C LEU A 139 4.79 4.61 -3.65
N PHE A 140 4.23 5.29 -4.66
CA PHE A 140 3.57 4.59 -5.76
C PHE A 140 4.53 4.05 -6.82
N LYS A 141 5.81 4.44 -6.86
CA LYS A 141 6.79 3.82 -7.77
C LYS A 141 7.21 2.40 -7.36
N ARG A 142 6.90 1.97 -6.14
CA ARG A 142 7.31 0.66 -5.61
C ARG A 142 6.50 -0.45 -6.25
N GLU A 143 7.13 -1.61 -6.46
CA GLU A 143 6.52 -2.79 -7.07
C GLU A 143 5.12 -3.15 -6.50
N PRO A 144 4.86 -3.08 -5.17
CA PRO A 144 3.53 -3.37 -4.63
C PRO A 144 2.38 -2.52 -5.19
N PHE A 145 2.67 -1.39 -5.84
CA PHE A 145 1.68 -0.47 -6.42
C PHE A 145 1.71 -0.42 -7.96
N GLN A 146 2.60 -1.20 -8.60
CA GLN A 146 2.77 -1.20 -10.05
C GLN A 146 1.86 -2.22 -10.71
N LEU A 147 0.85 -1.74 -11.45
CA LEU A 147 -0.13 -2.60 -12.12
C LEU A 147 0.51 -3.50 -13.18
N TYR A 148 1.50 -2.97 -13.87
CA TYR A 148 2.19 -3.60 -14.98
C TYR A 148 3.56 -4.11 -14.52
N ASP A 149 4.00 -5.22 -15.10
CA ASP A 149 5.39 -5.63 -14.98
C ASP A 149 6.32 -4.53 -15.56
N PRO A 150 7.42 -4.18 -14.89
CA PRO A 150 8.36 -3.17 -15.37
C PRO A 150 9.07 -3.57 -16.67
N ASN A 151 9.13 -4.87 -16.98
CA ASN A 151 9.81 -5.44 -18.13
C ASN A 151 8.78 -6.03 -19.12
N PRO A 152 8.13 -5.18 -19.96
CA PRO A 152 7.30 -5.70 -21.02
C PRO A 152 8.17 -6.47 -22.02
N ILE A 153 7.57 -7.44 -22.70
CA ILE A 153 8.18 -8.09 -23.86
C ILE A 153 7.63 -7.47 -25.14
N SER A 154 8.46 -7.38 -26.17
CA SER A 154 8.12 -6.78 -27.45
C SER A 154 8.52 -7.69 -28.61
N GLN A 155 7.94 -7.43 -29.78
CA GLN A 155 8.17 -8.16 -31.00
C GLN A 155 8.07 -7.19 -32.18
N LYS A 156 8.97 -7.26 -33.16
CA LYS A 156 8.84 -6.49 -34.40
C LYS A 156 7.69 -7.01 -35.25
N ILE A 157 6.85 -6.11 -35.76
CA ILE A 157 5.83 -6.40 -36.75
C ILE A 157 6.52 -6.46 -38.11
N VAL A 158 6.79 -7.66 -38.61
CA VAL A 158 7.38 -7.84 -39.94
C VAL A 158 6.23 -7.85 -40.97
N ALA A 159 6.28 -6.93 -41.94
CA ALA A 159 5.33 -6.92 -43.05
C ALA A 159 5.57 -8.16 -43.92
N ARG A 160 4.66 -9.13 -43.85
CA ARG A 160 4.80 -10.44 -44.51
C ARG A 160 4.95 -10.30 -46.02
N GLY A 161 5.99 -10.90 -46.59
CA GLY A 161 5.99 -11.34 -47.98
C GLY A 161 5.23 -12.67 -48.13
N PRO A 162 4.61 -12.96 -49.29
CA PRO A 162 4.03 -14.28 -49.55
C PRO A 162 5.15 -15.34 -49.58
N GLY A 163 5.20 -16.21 -48.56
CA GLY A 163 6.09 -17.38 -48.52
C GLY A 163 7.14 -17.41 -47.42
N GLU A 164 7.21 -16.42 -46.52
CA GLU A 164 8.17 -16.45 -45.40
C GLU A 164 7.69 -17.34 -44.22
N ASP A 165 8.62 -18.14 -43.69
CA ASP A 165 8.40 -19.09 -42.60
C ASP A 165 7.91 -18.43 -41.30
N GLN A 166 6.94 -19.08 -40.65
CA GLN A 166 6.20 -18.60 -39.47
C GLN A 166 7.00 -18.59 -38.15
N GLU A 167 8.30 -18.89 -38.16
CA GLU A 167 9.09 -19.03 -36.93
C GLU A 167 9.55 -17.67 -36.35
N ALA A 168 9.85 -16.68 -37.18
CA ALA A 168 10.26 -15.34 -36.70
C ALA A 168 9.13 -14.64 -35.91
N ASP A 169 7.86 -14.95 -36.23
CA ASP A 169 6.66 -14.44 -35.55
C ASP A 169 6.47 -15.01 -34.12
N LYS A 170 7.40 -15.81 -33.59
CA LYS A 170 7.29 -16.41 -32.24
C LYS A 170 8.29 -15.86 -31.21
N ILE A 171 9.30 -15.10 -31.64
CA ILE A 171 10.33 -14.61 -30.73
C ILE A 171 9.87 -13.28 -30.14
N TRP A 172 9.77 -13.24 -28.81
CA TRP A 172 9.53 -12.04 -28.04
C TRP A 172 10.83 -11.64 -27.35
N ASP A 173 11.24 -10.40 -27.54
CA ASP A 173 12.42 -9.83 -26.92
C ASP A 173 12.00 -9.13 -25.63
N ALA A 174 12.71 -9.42 -24.53
CA ALA A 174 12.60 -8.62 -23.32
C ALA A 174 13.13 -7.22 -23.63
N GLU A 175 12.32 -6.19 -23.37
CA GLU A 175 12.85 -4.83 -23.39
C GLU A 175 13.61 -4.57 -22.10
N ASP A 176 14.72 -3.83 -22.19
CA ASP A 176 15.33 -3.22 -21.01
C ASP A 176 14.21 -2.47 -20.28
N GLY A 177 13.94 -2.88 -19.04
CA GLY A 177 12.80 -2.45 -18.24
C GLY A 177 12.51 -0.96 -18.35
N ARG A 178 11.22 -0.61 -18.24
CA ARG A 178 10.77 0.78 -18.40
C ARG A 178 11.53 1.70 -17.46
N LYS A 179 12.21 2.67 -18.05
CA LYS A 179 13.26 3.48 -17.41
C LYS A 179 12.75 4.48 -16.36
N GLU A 180 11.43 4.63 -16.19
CA GLU A 180 10.85 5.66 -15.30
C GLU A 180 9.73 5.10 -14.39
N PRO A 181 10.10 4.59 -13.19
CA PRO A 181 9.13 4.06 -12.21
C PRO A 181 8.02 5.04 -11.80
N ALA A 182 8.30 6.35 -11.80
CA ALA A 182 7.30 7.37 -11.46
C ALA A 182 6.20 7.52 -12.54
N GLU A 183 6.54 7.37 -13.82
CA GLU A 183 5.55 7.34 -14.90
C GLU A 183 4.71 6.07 -14.86
N MET A 184 5.34 4.95 -14.47
CA MET A 184 4.62 3.69 -14.25
C MET A 184 3.66 3.78 -13.06
N ALA A 185 4.05 4.49 -11.99
CA ALA A 185 3.16 4.80 -10.88
C ALA A 185 1.89 5.52 -11.36
N LYS A 186 2.03 6.57 -12.19
CA LYS A 186 0.90 7.30 -12.79
C LYS A 186 0.01 6.39 -13.64
N ARG A 187 0.61 5.61 -14.54
CA ARG A 187 -0.12 4.69 -15.43
C ARG A 187 -0.83 3.57 -14.68
N SER A 188 -0.37 3.23 -13.48
CA SER A 188 -0.98 2.20 -12.64
C SER A 188 -2.28 2.66 -11.97
N LEU A 189 -2.64 3.95 -12.03
CA LEU A 189 -3.97 4.41 -11.62
C LEU A 189 -5.01 4.03 -12.69
N ILE A 190 -5.98 3.22 -12.29
CA ILE A 190 -7.12 2.88 -13.14
C ILE A 190 -8.20 3.95 -13.02
N VAL A 191 -8.54 4.61 -14.13
CA VAL A 191 -9.72 5.49 -14.19
C VAL A 191 -10.90 4.69 -14.76
N TRP A 192 -11.99 4.58 -14.00
CA TRP A 192 -13.15 3.77 -14.34
C TRP A 192 -14.46 4.51 -14.11
N HIS A 193 -15.42 4.34 -15.03
CA HIS A 193 -16.67 5.09 -15.10
C HIS A 193 -17.90 4.17 -15.01
N GLY A 194 -17.76 2.96 -14.43
CA GLY A 194 -18.89 2.03 -14.31
C GLY A 194 -19.34 1.34 -15.61
N GLN A 195 -18.58 1.47 -16.71
CA GLN A 195 -19.01 1.02 -18.05
C GLN A 195 -19.13 -0.50 -18.23
N LYS A 196 -18.43 -1.29 -17.40
CA LYS A 196 -18.51 -2.75 -17.31
C LYS A 196 -17.90 -3.21 -15.98
N GLU A 197 -18.02 -4.50 -15.66
CA GLU A 197 -17.42 -5.10 -14.46
C GLU A 197 -15.92 -4.72 -14.34
N LEU A 198 -15.52 -4.28 -13.15
CA LEU A 198 -14.23 -3.62 -12.91
C LEU A 198 -13.05 -4.58 -13.16
N GLY A 199 -13.14 -5.83 -12.71
CA GLY A 199 -12.13 -6.85 -12.95
C GLY A 199 -11.90 -7.10 -14.45
N ALA A 200 -12.98 -7.24 -15.22
CA ALA A 200 -12.93 -7.33 -16.67
C ALA A 200 -12.38 -6.05 -17.32
N PHE A 201 -12.65 -4.87 -16.76
CA PHE A 201 -12.10 -3.60 -17.27
C PHE A 201 -10.59 -3.50 -17.08
N ILE A 202 -10.09 -3.95 -15.93
CA ILE A 202 -8.67 -3.98 -15.66
C ILE A 202 -7.98 -5.07 -16.51
N SER A 203 -8.62 -6.23 -16.66
CA SER A 203 -8.08 -7.35 -17.46
C SER A 203 -7.81 -6.96 -18.93
N ASP A 204 -8.66 -6.10 -19.52
CA ASP A 204 -8.46 -5.59 -20.89
C ASP A 204 -7.24 -4.67 -21.04
N LYS A 205 -6.60 -4.25 -19.94
CA LYS A 205 -5.34 -3.49 -19.97
C LYS A 205 -4.12 -4.37 -20.24
N PHE A 206 -4.29 -5.69 -20.26
CA PHE A 206 -3.24 -6.67 -20.47
C PHE A 206 -3.47 -7.45 -21.77
N GLY A 207 -2.39 -8.01 -22.31
CA GLY A 207 -2.36 -8.74 -23.57
C GLY A 207 -1.51 -8.06 -24.62
N VAL A 208 -1.85 -8.30 -25.88
CA VAL A 208 -1.09 -7.86 -27.05
C VAL A 208 -1.58 -6.50 -27.53
N PHE A 209 -0.65 -5.55 -27.72
CA PHE A 209 -0.92 -4.20 -28.23
C PHE A 209 0.05 -3.88 -29.36
N GLU A 210 -0.46 -3.39 -30.48
CA GLU A 210 0.36 -3.02 -31.64
C GLU A 210 0.57 -1.50 -31.67
N ASN A 211 1.82 -1.08 -31.89
CA ASN A 211 2.19 0.30 -32.11
C ASN A 211 2.62 0.47 -33.57
N SER A 212 1.72 1.05 -34.36
CA SER A 212 1.95 1.28 -35.79
C SER A 212 3.06 2.29 -36.08
N GLN A 213 3.42 3.17 -35.13
CA GLN A 213 4.48 4.16 -35.32
C GLN A 213 5.87 3.53 -35.22
N THR A 214 6.02 2.52 -34.36
CA THR A 214 7.31 1.83 -34.16
C THR A 214 7.39 0.50 -34.90
N SER A 215 6.30 0.06 -35.53
CA SER A 215 6.15 -1.30 -36.08
C SER A 215 6.49 -2.36 -35.04
N MET A 216 6.09 -2.14 -33.79
CA MET A 216 6.32 -3.06 -32.68
C MET A 216 4.98 -3.54 -32.13
N ARG A 217 4.96 -4.80 -31.71
CA ARG A 217 3.92 -5.42 -30.92
C ARG A 217 4.46 -5.60 -29.50
N TYR A 218 3.66 -5.23 -28.51
CA TYR A 218 4.00 -5.32 -27.10
C TYR A 218 3.06 -6.29 -26.42
N TYR A 219 3.59 -7.05 -25.47
CA TYR A 219 2.78 -7.86 -24.57
C TYR A 219 2.86 -7.28 -23.16
N PHE A 220 1.76 -6.71 -22.72
CA PHE A 220 1.61 -6.18 -21.37
C PHE A 220 0.99 -7.25 -20.49
N TYR A 221 1.60 -7.52 -19.35
CA TYR A 221 1.06 -8.43 -18.35
C TYR A 221 1.08 -7.76 -16.98
N SER A 222 0.24 -8.26 -16.10
CA SER A 222 0.14 -7.73 -14.74
C SER A 222 1.41 -8.07 -13.97
N GLY A 223 1.94 -7.07 -13.25
CA GLY A 223 2.98 -7.29 -12.24
C GLY A 223 2.44 -7.94 -10.97
N ARG A 224 1.14 -8.27 -10.93
CA ARG A 224 0.39 -8.75 -9.75
C ARG A 224 0.73 -7.90 -8.51
N PRO A 225 0.46 -6.58 -8.55
CA PRO A 225 0.78 -5.72 -7.43
C PRO A 225 0.05 -6.16 -6.17
N ALA A 226 0.62 -5.84 -5.00
CA ALA A 226 -0.09 -6.01 -3.74
C ALA A 226 -1.36 -5.14 -3.71
N PHE A 227 -1.34 -3.96 -4.33
CA PHE A 227 -2.49 -3.06 -4.39
C PHE A 227 -2.84 -2.59 -5.79
N ILE A 228 -4.15 -2.42 -6.02
CA ILE A 228 -4.68 -1.75 -7.20
C ILE A 228 -5.41 -0.49 -6.77
N ARG A 229 -5.12 0.62 -7.46
CA ARG A 229 -5.70 1.94 -7.24
C ARG A 229 -6.70 2.25 -8.34
N VAL A 230 -7.92 2.61 -7.97
CA VAL A 230 -8.98 2.92 -8.93
C VAL A 230 -9.61 4.28 -8.60
N HIS A 231 -9.52 5.21 -9.54
CA HIS A 231 -10.30 6.43 -9.54
C HIS A 231 -11.66 6.15 -10.20
N TYR A 232 -12.67 5.94 -9.38
CA TYR A 232 -14.02 5.58 -9.78
C TYR A 232 -14.91 6.80 -9.89
N HIS A 233 -15.47 7.01 -11.09
CA HIS A 233 -16.50 8.00 -11.39
C HIS A 233 -17.85 7.29 -11.44
N ALA A 234 -18.65 7.42 -10.39
CA ALA A 234 -19.93 6.73 -10.31
C ALA A 234 -20.91 7.28 -11.36
N PRO A 235 -21.48 6.41 -12.24
CA PRO A 235 -22.52 6.81 -13.17
C PRO A 235 -23.70 7.51 -12.49
N ALA A 236 -24.38 8.39 -13.21
CA ALA A 236 -25.61 9.04 -12.72
C ALA A 236 -26.78 8.05 -12.52
N ALA A 237 -26.72 6.86 -13.14
CA ALA A 237 -27.72 5.82 -13.01
C ALA A 237 -27.04 4.45 -12.89
N ASN A 238 -27.60 3.58 -12.04
CA ASN A 238 -27.12 2.20 -11.84
C ASN A 238 -25.63 2.10 -11.45
N ALA A 239 -25.14 3.06 -10.67
CA ALA A 239 -23.76 3.05 -10.19
C ALA A 239 -23.47 1.75 -9.42
N PRO A 240 -22.42 0.99 -9.80
CA PRO A 240 -21.94 -0.12 -8.99
C PRO A 240 -21.66 0.33 -7.55
N ASN A 241 -22.25 -0.40 -6.61
CA ASN A 241 -22.15 -0.15 -5.17
C ASN A 241 -21.19 -1.14 -4.50
N PHE A 242 -21.06 -1.06 -3.17
CA PHE A 242 -20.18 -1.93 -2.39
C PHE A 242 -20.35 -3.43 -2.68
N THR A 243 -21.57 -3.92 -2.88
CA THR A 243 -21.79 -5.37 -3.14
C THR A 243 -21.13 -5.82 -4.43
N HIS A 244 -21.12 -4.96 -5.45
CA HIS A 244 -20.50 -5.23 -6.75
C HIS A 244 -19.00 -4.96 -6.76
N LEU A 245 -18.53 -4.10 -5.86
CA LEU A 245 -17.15 -3.59 -5.86
C LEU A 245 -16.27 -4.17 -4.77
N ARG A 246 -16.81 -4.88 -3.78
CA ARG A 246 -16.02 -5.41 -2.66
C ARG A 246 -14.94 -6.41 -3.08
N GLU A 247 -15.08 -7.03 -4.24
CA GLU A 247 -14.18 -8.05 -4.76
C GLU A 247 -14.15 -7.96 -6.28
N ILE A 248 -12.96 -8.14 -6.85
CA ILE A 248 -12.75 -8.22 -8.30
C ILE A 248 -11.82 -9.38 -8.65
N LEU A 249 -12.02 -9.95 -9.83
CA LEU A 249 -11.16 -10.97 -10.42
C LEU A 249 -10.46 -10.39 -11.65
N ILE A 250 -9.14 -10.53 -11.70
CA ILE A 250 -8.33 -9.94 -12.77
C ILE A 250 -7.56 -11.03 -13.48
N ASP A 251 -7.75 -11.12 -14.79
CA ASP A 251 -6.91 -11.92 -15.67
C ASP A 251 -5.65 -11.11 -16.02
N GLY A 252 -4.57 -11.36 -15.29
CA GLY A 252 -3.31 -10.64 -15.44
C GLY A 252 -2.48 -11.04 -16.66
N LYS A 253 -2.95 -11.99 -17.49
CA LYS A 253 -2.25 -12.45 -18.70
C LYS A 253 -0.78 -12.86 -18.46
N GLY A 254 -0.53 -13.58 -17.36
CA GLY A 254 0.83 -13.90 -16.92
C GLY A 254 1.65 -14.67 -17.96
N LEU A 255 2.97 -14.52 -17.87
CA LEU A 255 3.94 -15.28 -18.65
C LEU A 255 4.52 -16.43 -17.81
N TYR A 256 5.11 -17.42 -18.46
CA TYR A 256 5.99 -18.40 -17.80
C TYR A 256 7.17 -18.75 -18.70
N PRO A 257 8.36 -18.94 -18.12
CA PRO A 257 9.52 -19.36 -18.88
C PRO A 257 9.25 -20.72 -19.51
N ARG A 258 9.56 -20.86 -20.80
CA ARG A 258 9.49 -22.14 -21.50
C ARG A 258 10.55 -23.09 -20.93
N GLU A 259 10.16 -24.34 -20.72
CA GLU A 259 11.05 -25.37 -20.17
C GLU A 259 12.37 -25.47 -20.97
N GLY A 260 13.50 -25.47 -20.26
CA GLY A 260 14.83 -25.52 -20.86
C GLY A 260 15.39 -24.19 -21.37
N THR A 261 14.68 -23.07 -21.21
CA THR A 261 15.17 -21.74 -21.61
C THR A 261 14.95 -20.70 -20.51
N THR A 262 15.85 -19.72 -20.40
CA THR A 262 15.70 -18.57 -19.50
C THR A 262 15.19 -17.32 -20.22
N SER A 263 15.20 -17.32 -21.56
CA SER A 263 14.92 -16.15 -22.39
C SER A 263 13.62 -16.24 -23.19
N THR A 264 12.95 -17.39 -23.24
CA THR A 264 11.69 -17.54 -23.97
C THR A 264 10.54 -17.82 -23.02
N PHE A 265 9.39 -17.21 -23.30
CA PHE A 265 8.20 -17.28 -22.45
C PHE A 265 7.01 -17.76 -23.24
N ASP A 266 6.20 -18.63 -22.63
CA ASP A 266 4.88 -18.99 -23.14
C ASP A 266 3.80 -18.17 -22.40
N ILE A 267 2.65 -17.98 -23.04
CA ILE A 267 1.51 -17.24 -22.49
C ILE A 267 0.66 -18.16 -21.59
N ALA A 268 0.43 -17.69 -20.36
CA ALA A 268 -0.77 -17.86 -19.55
C ALA A 268 -1.99 -18.58 -20.18
N ASN A 269 -2.24 -19.87 -19.95
CA ASN A 269 -3.56 -20.44 -20.15
C ASN A 269 -4.54 -19.78 -19.17
N LYS A 270 -5.69 -19.33 -19.70
CA LYS A 270 -6.66 -18.47 -18.99
C LYS A 270 -7.18 -19.05 -17.67
N GLU A 271 -7.24 -20.38 -17.58
CA GLU A 271 -7.77 -21.08 -16.40
C GLU A 271 -6.80 -21.11 -15.21
N GLN A 272 -5.53 -20.72 -15.40
CA GLN A 272 -4.50 -20.90 -14.37
C GLN A 272 -4.18 -19.65 -13.52
N LYS A 273 -4.65 -18.43 -13.85
CA LYS A 273 -4.15 -17.22 -13.16
C LYS A 273 -5.14 -16.04 -13.08
N MET A 274 -6.37 -16.26 -12.62
CA MET A 274 -7.20 -15.15 -12.13
C MET A 274 -6.65 -14.70 -10.78
N ALA A 275 -6.18 -13.46 -10.68
CA ALA A 275 -5.79 -12.87 -9.41
C ALA A 275 -7.03 -12.28 -8.73
N ARG A 276 -7.22 -12.64 -7.46
CA ARG A 276 -8.34 -12.17 -6.66
C ARG A 276 -7.91 -10.96 -5.85
N TYR A 277 -8.72 -9.91 -5.91
CA TYR A 277 -8.47 -8.67 -5.20
C TYR A 277 -9.69 -8.27 -4.38
N VAL A 278 -9.46 -7.87 -3.12
CA VAL A 278 -10.51 -7.44 -2.18
C VAL A 278 -10.39 -5.96 -1.88
N LEU A 279 -11.52 -5.27 -1.78
CA LEU A 279 -11.57 -3.85 -1.46
C LEU A 279 -11.18 -3.64 0.00
N ILE A 280 -10.07 -2.95 0.25
CA ILE A 280 -9.55 -2.67 1.60
C ILE A 280 -9.72 -1.21 2.03
N ALA A 281 -9.95 -0.28 1.09
CA ALA A 281 -10.31 1.08 1.43
C ALA A 281 -11.12 1.76 0.32
N VAL A 282 -12.00 2.65 0.74
CA VAL A 282 -12.81 3.52 -0.13
C VAL A 282 -12.68 4.93 0.40
N ILE A 283 -12.32 5.85 -0.47
CA ILE A 283 -12.31 7.28 -0.16
C ILE A 283 -13.39 7.93 -1.03
N ARG A 284 -14.43 8.52 -0.42
CA ARG A 284 -15.32 9.45 -1.11
C ARG A 284 -14.57 10.77 -1.28
N LEU A 285 -14.38 11.19 -2.52
CA LEU A 285 -13.69 12.44 -2.79
C LEU A 285 -14.61 13.63 -2.50
N GLY A 286 -14.08 14.61 -1.79
CA GLY A 286 -14.80 15.85 -1.52
C GLY A 286 -15.03 16.65 -2.80
N GLU A 287 -16.21 17.28 -2.92
CA GLU A 287 -16.51 18.13 -4.06
C GLU A 287 -16.13 19.59 -3.78
N ALA A 288 -15.06 20.08 -4.43
CA ALA A 288 -14.55 21.43 -4.20
C ALA A 288 -15.57 22.56 -4.48
N SER A 289 -16.59 22.29 -5.30
CA SER A 289 -17.70 23.23 -5.60
C SER A 289 -18.63 23.42 -4.38
N ILE A 290 -18.70 22.41 -3.51
CA ILE A 290 -19.51 22.38 -2.29
C ILE A 290 -18.53 22.60 -1.15
N GLY A 291 -18.20 23.86 -0.83
CA GLY A 291 -17.06 24.27 0.02
C GLY A 291 -16.94 23.68 1.44
N GLU A 292 -17.82 22.76 1.85
CA GLU A 292 -17.75 21.99 3.09
C GLU A 292 -17.83 20.46 2.88
N ASP A 293 -17.64 19.94 1.66
CA ASP A 293 -17.66 18.50 1.39
C ASP A 293 -16.26 17.88 1.56
N PRO A 294 -15.95 17.24 2.71
CA PRO A 294 -14.62 16.70 2.96
C PRO A 294 -14.40 15.39 2.20
N ASP A 295 -13.13 15.02 2.04
CA ASP A 295 -12.76 13.64 1.76
C ASP A 295 -13.11 12.76 2.97
N LEU A 296 -13.75 11.62 2.70
CA LEU A 296 -14.15 10.64 3.72
C LEU A 296 -13.58 9.28 3.37
N ILE A 297 -13.12 8.53 4.36
CA ILE A 297 -12.53 7.21 4.19
C ILE A 297 -13.30 6.15 4.96
N ARG A 298 -13.48 4.99 4.33
CA ARG A 298 -13.81 3.73 4.99
C ARG A 298 -12.73 2.72 4.71
N ARG A 299 -12.36 1.95 5.73
CA ARG A 299 -11.31 0.92 5.65
C ARG A 299 -11.93 -0.44 5.91
N TYR A 300 -11.38 -1.46 5.28
CA TYR A 300 -11.81 -2.84 5.42
C TYR A 300 -10.59 -3.74 5.57
N THR A 301 -10.77 -4.82 6.33
CA THR A 301 -9.83 -5.93 6.43
C THR A 301 -9.88 -6.81 5.17
N LEU A 302 -8.95 -7.75 5.02
CA LEU A 302 -8.91 -8.68 3.88
C LEU A 302 -10.12 -9.63 3.84
N ASP A 303 -10.79 -9.88 4.97
CA ASP A 303 -12.03 -10.63 5.03
C ASP A 303 -13.28 -9.75 4.77
N GLY A 304 -13.09 -8.47 4.43
CA GLY A 304 -14.14 -7.53 4.02
C GLY A 304 -14.89 -6.88 5.18
N LYS A 305 -14.43 -7.01 6.43
CA LYS A 305 -15.04 -6.34 7.59
C LYS A 305 -14.58 -4.90 7.64
N GLU A 306 -15.49 -3.98 7.94
CA GLU A 306 -15.11 -2.59 8.20
C GLU A 306 -14.16 -2.52 9.41
N VAL A 307 -13.04 -1.83 9.23
CA VAL A 307 -12.12 -1.48 10.32
C VAL A 307 -12.75 -0.32 11.05
N ILE A 308 -13.18 -0.57 12.28
CA ILE A 308 -13.85 0.44 13.09
C ILE A 308 -12.84 1.53 13.46
N THR A 309 -13.25 2.77 13.26
CA THR A 309 -12.42 3.96 13.45
C THR A 309 -12.74 4.63 14.80
N PRO A 310 -11.74 5.16 15.54
CA PRO A 310 -11.98 5.94 16.76
C PRO A 310 -12.97 7.09 16.55
N ARG A 311 -13.86 7.36 17.52
CA ARG A 311 -14.94 8.36 17.39
C ARG A 311 -14.44 9.78 17.15
N ASP A 312 -13.22 10.08 17.57
CA ASP A 312 -12.62 11.40 17.40
C ASP A 312 -12.11 11.64 15.97
N PHE A 313 -11.96 10.59 15.16
CA PHE A 313 -11.65 10.69 13.74
C PHE A 313 -12.94 10.85 12.91
N ARG A 314 -13.22 12.10 12.52
CA ARG A 314 -14.50 12.50 11.92
C ARG A 314 -14.66 12.16 10.45
N TYR A 315 -13.62 11.64 9.80
CA TYR A 315 -13.62 11.42 8.36
C TYR A 315 -14.00 9.98 7.97
N SER A 316 -14.58 9.22 8.90
CA SER A 316 -15.02 7.83 8.71
C SER A 316 -16.50 7.68 9.07
N ASP A 317 -17.32 8.68 8.78
CA ASP A 317 -18.74 8.65 9.14
C ASP A 317 -19.57 7.65 8.30
N ASP A 318 -20.75 7.31 8.83
CA ASP A 318 -21.69 6.35 8.25
C ASP A 318 -22.80 7.02 7.42
N SER A 319 -22.68 8.30 7.11
CA SER A 319 -23.70 9.07 6.39
C SER A 319 -23.73 8.83 4.88
N TRP A 320 -22.71 8.16 4.34
CA TRP A 320 -22.52 7.96 2.91
C TRP A 320 -22.32 6.51 2.51
N ARG A 321 -22.59 6.21 1.24
CA ARG A 321 -22.40 4.87 0.66
C ARG A 321 -21.54 4.91 -0.61
N LEU A 322 -20.84 3.82 -0.87
CA LEU A 322 -20.12 3.62 -2.12
C LEU A 322 -21.12 3.41 -3.26
N GLY A 323 -20.98 4.20 -4.34
CA GLY A 323 -21.84 4.15 -5.50
C GLY A 323 -23.02 5.12 -5.44
N GLU A 324 -22.93 6.19 -4.65
CA GLU A 324 -23.86 7.32 -4.77
C GLU A 324 -23.74 7.91 -6.19
N PRO A 325 -24.87 8.14 -6.88
CA PRO A 325 -24.85 8.62 -8.26
C PRO A 325 -24.05 9.92 -8.44
N GLY A 326 -23.19 9.97 -9.46
CA GLY A 326 -22.39 11.16 -9.80
C GLY A 326 -21.23 11.46 -8.85
N ARG A 327 -21.03 10.69 -7.77
CA ARG A 327 -19.90 10.87 -6.86
C ARG A 327 -18.61 10.27 -7.43
N GLN A 328 -17.49 10.77 -6.94
CA GLN A 328 -16.16 10.24 -7.25
C GLN A 328 -15.55 9.56 -6.02
N TYR A 329 -14.82 8.49 -6.27
CA TYR A 329 -14.18 7.70 -5.24
C TYR A 329 -12.76 7.31 -5.64
N MET A 330 -11.89 7.16 -4.65
CA MET A 330 -10.65 6.40 -4.78
C MET A 330 -10.81 5.06 -4.07
N LEU A 331 -10.66 3.96 -4.82
CA LEU A 331 -10.79 2.60 -4.33
C LEU A 331 -9.40 1.96 -4.27
N PHE A 332 -9.13 1.24 -3.18
CA PHE A 332 -7.89 0.49 -3.00
C PHE A 332 -8.22 -0.97 -2.77
N TYR A 333 -7.72 -1.81 -3.66
CA TYR A 333 -7.84 -3.25 -3.58
C TYR A 333 -6.52 -3.87 -3.15
N CYS A 334 -6.57 -4.98 -2.41
CA CYS A 334 -5.40 -5.77 -2.02
C CYS A 334 -5.46 -7.17 -2.63
N ASP A 335 -4.33 -7.72 -3.07
CA ASP A 335 -4.22 -9.14 -3.48
C ASP A 335 -4.67 -10.02 -2.32
N ALA A 336 -5.53 -10.98 -2.61
CA ALA A 336 -6.16 -11.85 -1.64
C ALA A 336 -5.87 -13.31 -1.98
N PRO A 337 -5.76 -14.19 -0.97
CA PRO A 337 -5.65 -15.62 -1.22
C PRO A 337 -6.90 -16.14 -1.95
N ASP A 338 -6.73 -17.20 -2.74
CA ASP A 338 -7.81 -17.80 -3.53
C ASP A 338 -8.99 -18.26 -2.64
N THR A 339 -8.70 -18.64 -1.40
CA THR A 339 -9.69 -19.08 -0.41
C THR A 339 -9.99 -17.98 0.62
N LEU A 340 -11.07 -17.24 0.41
CA LEU A 340 -11.74 -16.52 1.49
C LEU A 340 -12.83 -17.42 2.11
N PRO A 341 -13.18 -17.23 3.39
CA PRO A 341 -14.33 -17.89 3.99
C PRO A 341 -15.56 -17.64 3.11
N ALA A 342 -16.05 -18.70 2.46
CA ALA A 342 -17.14 -18.59 1.50
C ALA A 342 -18.40 -18.05 2.20
N GLY A 343 -19.08 -17.09 1.55
CA GLY A 343 -20.47 -16.75 1.89
C GLY A 343 -20.69 -15.70 2.98
N ILE A 344 -19.66 -15.03 3.51
CA ILE A 344 -19.89 -13.94 4.47
C ILE A 344 -20.36 -12.68 3.72
N ARG A 345 -21.68 -12.45 3.71
CA ARG A 345 -22.26 -11.18 3.28
C ARG A 345 -22.09 -10.15 4.38
N LEU A 346 -20.94 -9.47 4.38
CA LEU A 346 -20.71 -8.37 5.31
C LEU A 346 -21.42 -7.10 4.81
N PRO A 347 -22.08 -6.36 5.71
CA PRO A 347 -22.62 -5.05 5.37
C PRO A 347 -21.46 -4.10 5.06
N GLU A 348 -21.72 -3.10 4.21
CA GLU A 348 -20.75 -2.03 3.92
C GLU A 348 -20.37 -1.24 5.18
N VAL A 349 -21.32 -1.08 6.11
CA VAL A 349 -21.13 -0.35 7.37
C VAL A 349 -21.49 -1.25 8.55
N LEU A 350 -20.55 -1.44 9.45
CA LEU A 350 -20.72 -2.06 10.75
C LEU A 350 -21.17 -1.01 11.76
N ARG A 351 -22.26 -1.30 12.49
CA ARG A 351 -22.63 -0.47 13.62
C ARG A 351 -21.56 -0.58 14.70
N MET A 352 -21.04 0.58 15.12
CA MET A 352 -20.06 0.64 16.20
C MET A 352 -20.62 0.01 17.49
N PRO A 353 -19.95 -1.02 18.05
CA PRO A 353 -20.32 -1.58 19.34
C PRO A 353 -20.28 -0.53 20.46
N LYS A 354 -21.14 -0.67 21.47
CA LYS A 354 -21.20 0.28 22.61
C LYS A 354 -19.90 0.34 23.40
N ASP A 355 -19.18 -0.77 23.47
CA ASP A 355 -17.93 -1.00 24.20
C ASP A 355 -16.65 -0.78 23.36
N PHE A 356 -16.79 -0.32 22.11
CA PHE A 356 -15.67 -0.25 21.17
C PHE A 356 -14.48 0.60 21.66
N GLU A 357 -14.75 1.78 22.22
CA GLU A 357 -13.70 2.68 22.74
C GLU A 357 -12.88 2.04 23.87
N GLU A 358 -13.54 1.24 24.71
CA GLU A 358 -12.87 0.47 25.75
C GLU A 358 -11.99 -0.62 25.13
N ARG A 359 -12.49 -1.31 24.10
CA ARG A 359 -11.73 -2.33 23.37
C ARG A 359 -10.50 -1.75 22.67
N ILE A 360 -10.61 -0.59 22.02
CA ILE A 360 -9.46 0.09 21.39
C ILE A 360 -8.43 0.56 22.41
N ARG A 361 -8.89 1.12 23.54
CA ARG A 361 -8.01 1.52 24.64
C ARG A 361 -7.28 0.30 25.20
N ASN A 362 -7.99 -0.80 25.40
CA ASN A 362 -7.42 -2.06 25.89
C ASN A 362 -6.45 -2.67 24.87
N ALA A 363 -6.79 -2.68 23.57
CA ALA A 363 -5.89 -3.15 22.52
C ALA A 363 -4.61 -2.31 22.47
N SER A 364 -4.73 -0.97 22.51
CA SER A 364 -3.59 -0.05 22.56
C SER A 364 -2.73 -0.28 23.79
N ALA A 365 -3.34 -0.55 24.95
CA ALA A 365 -2.63 -0.85 26.18
C ALA A 365 -1.92 -2.21 26.10
N VAL A 366 -2.56 -3.23 25.52
CA VAL A 366 -1.97 -4.56 25.30
C VAL A 366 -0.77 -4.47 24.36
N VAL A 367 -0.88 -3.74 23.25
CA VAL A 367 0.24 -3.50 22.33
C VAL A 367 1.40 -2.82 23.06
N LYS A 368 1.13 -1.79 23.86
CA LYS A 368 2.15 -1.11 24.68
C LYS A 368 2.80 -2.04 25.71
N MET A 369 2.00 -2.88 26.38
CA MET A 369 2.51 -3.85 27.36
C MET A 369 3.35 -4.95 26.70
N ALA A 370 2.94 -5.45 25.52
CA ALA A 370 3.69 -6.44 24.75
C ALA A 370 5.05 -5.87 24.33
N ALA A 371 5.05 -4.66 23.76
CA ALA A 371 6.27 -3.95 23.41
C ALA A 371 7.19 -3.71 24.63
N ALA A 372 6.63 -3.30 25.77
CA ALA A 372 7.40 -3.10 27.00
C ALA A 372 8.00 -4.40 27.55
N ARG A 373 7.28 -5.53 27.46
CA ARG A 373 7.79 -6.85 27.87
C ARG A 373 8.91 -7.34 26.98
N GLU A 374 8.79 -7.12 25.67
CA GLU A 374 9.84 -7.47 24.72
C GLU A 374 11.12 -6.68 25.00
N ALA A 375 11.00 -5.37 25.18
CA ALA A 375 12.13 -4.51 25.58
C ALA A 375 12.76 -4.93 26.92
N ALA A 376 11.96 -5.31 27.91
CA ALA A 376 12.45 -5.79 29.21
C ALA A 376 13.17 -7.15 29.12
N ARG A 377 12.70 -8.06 28.26
CA ARG A 377 13.36 -9.36 28.02
C ARG A 377 14.75 -9.16 27.42
N GLU A 378 14.90 -8.19 26.54
CA GLU A 378 16.17 -7.86 25.90
C GLU A 378 17.16 -7.23 26.88
N ALA A 379 16.71 -6.27 27.69
CA ALA A 379 17.54 -5.67 28.74
C ALA A 379 18.01 -6.69 29.79
N GLY A 380 17.28 -7.80 29.97
CA GLY A 380 17.62 -8.89 30.89
C GLY A 380 18.50 -10.01 30.30
N GLN A 381 18.74 -10.05 28.99
CA GLN A 381 19.60 -11.05 28.34
C GLN A 381 21.07 -10.60 28.19
N GLU A 382 21.39 -9.36 28.56
CA GLU A 382 22.76 -8.86 28.67
C GLU A 382 23.26 -8.91 30.14
N GLY A 383 23.57 -10.11 30.63
CA GLY A 383 24.22 -10.34 31.93
C GLY A 383 25.14 -11.58 31.86
N PRO A 384 26.33 -11.53 32.50
CA PRO A 384 27.61 -11.65 31.83
C PRO A 384 27.92 -13.07 31.34
N SER A 385 28.50 -13.16 30.15
CA SER A 385 29.43 -14.23 29.76
C SER A 385 30.67 -14.14 30.66
N GLY A 386 30.50 -14.57 31.91
CA GLY A 386 31.55 -14.74 32.89
C GLY A 386 32.48 -15.86 32.42
N SER A 387 33.70 -15.45 32.06
CA SER A 387 34.85 -16.30 31.92
C SER A 387 35.03 -17.19 33.17
N SER A 388 34.58 -18.45 33.11
CA SER A 388 35.06 -19.48 34.03
C SER A 388 36.22 -20.21 33.38
N ASN A 389 37.40 -19.61 33.55
CA ASN A 389 38.68 -20.29 33.43
C ASN A 389 38.79 -21.24 34.63
N GLN A 390 38.24 -22.46 34.53
CA GLN A 390 38.54 -23.54 35.47
C GLN A 390 39.49 -24.53 34.81
N ARG A 391 40.78 -24.33 35.11
CA ARG A 391 41.78 -25.39 35.11
C ARG A 391 41.39 -26.39 36.20
N SER A 392 41.08 -27.62 35.82
CA SER A 392 41.32 -28.79 36.66
C SER A 392 41.77 -29.96 35.77
N SER A 393 42.99 -30.40 36.06
CA SER A 393 43.63 -31.62 35.59
C SER A 393 42.78 -32.86 35.81
N PHE A 394 42.79 -33.78 34.84
CA PHE A 394 42.76 -35.27 34.89
C PHE A 394 42.50 -35.67 33.42
N GLY A 395 43.37 -36.35 32.68
CA GLY A 395 44.12 -37.55 33.01
C GLY A 395 43.44 -38.75 32.34
N ASN A 396 43.80 -39.04 31.09
CA ASN A 396 44.03 -40.37 30.49
C ASN A 396 43.67 -40.45 29.00
N LEU A 397 44.72 -40.64 28.21
CA LEU A 397 44.69 -41.23 26.88
C LEU A 397 44.38 -42.73 27.03
N GLY A 398 43.18 -43.12 26.60
CA GLY A 398 42.83 -44.51 26.30
C GLY A 398 42.57 -44.60 24.80
N GLN A 399 43.57 -45.10 24.06
CA GLN A 399 43.40 -45.59 22.70
C GLN A 399 42.38 -46.74 22.70
N HIS A 400 41.45 -46.74 21.75
CA HIS A 400 41.03 -47.98 21.08
C HIS A 400 40.37 -47.69 19.73
N GLU A 401 41.02 -48.22 18.70
CA GLU A 401 40.46 -48.54 17.39
C GLU A 401 39.20 -49.40 17.54
N VAL A 402 38.18 -49.20 16.68
CA VAL A 402 37.48 -50.28 15.94
C VAL A 402 36.85 -49.71 14.64
N THR A 403 37.56 -49.96 13.54
CA THR A 403 37.09 -50.65 12.31
C THR A 403 35.78 -50.25 11.60
N ARG A 404 35.97 -49.75 10.36
CA ARG A 404 35.04 -49.87 9.21
C ARG A 404 34.75 -51.34 8.88
N ARG A 405 33.48 -51.70 8.67
CA ARG A 405 32.90 -52.31 7.45
C ARG A 405 31.66 -53.13 7.79
N GLY A 406 30.65 -52.94 6.95
CA GLY A 406 29.37 -53.63 6.86
C GLY A 406 28.57 -52.89 5.81
#